data_AF-A0A837NI61-F1
#
_entry.id   AF-A0A837NI61-F1
#
_cell.length_a   1.000
_cell.length_b   1.000
_cell.length_c   1.000
_cell.angle_alpha   90.00
_cell.angle_beta   90.00
_cell.angle_gamma   90.00
#
_symmetry.space_group_name_H-M   'P 1'
#
loop_
_entity.id
_entity.type
_entity.pdbx_description
1 polymer ?
#
loop_
_entity_poly.entity_id
_entity_poly.type
_entity_poly.pdbx_seq_one_letter_code
_entity_poly.pdbx_strand_id
1 'polypeptide(L)' 'MKPNTLLKTSNTSMVVFLLLSIVVFYLAWFQEENLPLMLLVFLHLSQVILAGLFKVAYVFRLIAQNQLGQSLR' A
#
# COMPACT_ATOMS: atom_id res chain seq x y z
N MET A 1 19.49 -6.70 -3.68
CA MET A 1 19.31 -5.93 -2.41
C MET A 1 19.63 -6.85 -1.24
N LYS A 2 20.21 -6.33 -0.15
CA LYS A 2 20.41 -7.14 1.07
C LYS A 2 19.05 -7.49 1.69
N PRO A 3 18.84 -8.71 2.23
CA PRO A 3 17.55 -9.12 2.78
C PRO A 3 17.01 -8.16 3.86
N ASN A 4 17.89 -7.63 4.73
CA ASN A 4 17.52 -6.62 5.73
C ASN A 4 17.00 -5.30 5.12
N THR A 5 17.60 -4.85 4.02
CA THR A 5 17.15 -3.65 3.31
C THR A 5 15.79 -3.91 2.64
N LEU A 6 15.60 -5.10 2.08
CA LEU A 6 14.31 -5.51 1.51
C LEU A 6 13.22 -5.56 2.57
N LEU A 7 13.51 -6.12 3.75
CA LEU A 7 12.57 -6.17 4.87
C LEU A 7 12.18 -4.77 5.36
N LYS A 8 13.15 -3.87 5.55
CA LYS A 8 12.88 -2.49 5.97
C LYS A 8 12.07 -1.72 4.92
N THR A 9 12.43 -1.87 3.65
CA THR A 9 11.75 -1.18 2.55
C THR A 9 10.32 -1.69 2.39
N SER A 10 10.12 -3.01 2.36
CA SER A 10 8.77 -3.61 2.26
C SER A 10 7.86 -3.21 3.42
N ASN A 11 8.33 -3.24 4.67
CA ASN A 11 7.57 -2.74 5.82
C ASN A 11 7.22 -1.26 5.68
N THR A 12 8.18 -0.42 5.28
CA THR A 12 7.94 1.02 5.10
C THR A 12 6.93 1.26 3.97
N SER A 13 7.06 0.57 2.85
CA SER A 13 6.12 0.62 1.73
C SER A 13 4.71 0.20 2.15
N MET A 14 4.56 -0.87 2.96
CA MET A 14 3.25 -1.28 3.48
C MET A 14 2.60 -0.14 4.28
N VAL A 15 3.34 0.51 5.20
CA VAL A 15 2.82 1.63 5.98
C VAL A 15 2.44 2.81 5.08
N VAL A 16 3.29 3.17 4.13
CA VAL A 16 3.02 4.27 3.19
C VAL A 16 1.77 3.99 2.36
N PHE A 17 1.64 2.81 1.75
CA PHE A 17 0.47 2.46 0.95
C PHE A 17 -0.81 2.40 1.79
N LEU A 18 -0.73 1.95 3.04
CA LEU A 18 -1.88 1.98 3.96
C LEU A 18 -2.32 3.41 4.26
N LEU A 19 -1.39 4.30 4.61
CA LEU A 19 -1.70 5.70 4.90
C LEU A 19 -2.28 6.42 3.67
N LEU A 20 -1.69 6.21 2.49
CA LEU A 20 -2.25 6.73 1.24
C LEU A 20 -3.63 6.16 0.95
N SER A 21 -3.88 4.88 1.23
CA SER A 21 -5.20 4.27 1.04
C SER A 21 -6.25 4.90 1.95
N ILE A 22 -5.90 5.22 3.20
CA ILE A 22 -6.78 5.93 4.14
C ILE A 22 -7.10 7.33 3.62
N VAL A 23 -6.10 8.07 3.14
CA VAL A 23 -6.31 9.41 2.57
C VAL A 23 -7.23 9.35 1.35
N VAL A 24 -6.96 8.45 0.41
CA VAL A 24 -7.79 8.27 -0.79
C VAL A 24 -9.20 7.83 -0.43
N PHE A 25 -9.35 6.94 0.57
CA PHE A 25 -10.66 6.54 1.08
C PHE A 25 -11.43 7.72 1.67
N TYR A 26 -10.78 8.54 2.48
CA TYR A 26 -11.41 9.73 3.05
C TYR A 26 -11.89 10.68 1.95
N LEU A 27 -11.04 10.99 0.97
CA LEU A 27 -11.39 11.89 -0.13
C LEU A 27 -12.52 11.33 -1.00
N ALA A 28 -12.48 10.02 -1.30
CA ALA A 28 -13.47 9.40 -2.17
C ALA A 28 -14.88 9.35 -1.56
N TRP A 29 -15.00 9.16 -0.24
CA TRP A 29 -16.30 8.93 0.41
C TRP A 29 -16.80 10.13 1.23
N PHE A 30 -15.92 10.92 1.82
CA PHE A 30 -16.32 12.04 2.69
C PHE A 30 -16.21 13.41 2.01
N GLN A 31 -15.63 13.48 0.82
CA GLN A 31 -15.52 14.71 0.03
C GLN A 31 -16.16 14.58 -1.36
N GLU A 32 -16.97 13.53 -1.60
CA GLU A 32 -17.57 13.24 -2.90
C GLU A 32 -18.30 14.44 -3.51
N GLU A 33 -19.11 15.15 -2.72
CA GLU A 33 -19.89 16.31 -3.19
C GLU A 33 -19.02 17.51 -3.59
N ASN A 34 -17.77 17.57 -3.12
CA ASN A 34 -16.84 18.68 -3.34
C ASN A 34 -15.87 18.42 -4.51
N LEU A 35 -15.91 17.23 -5.13
CA LEU A 35 -14.92 16.81 -6.12
C LEU A 35 -15.58 16.56 -7.50
N PRO A 36 -14.89 16.90 -8.60
CA PRO A 36 -15.39 16.59 -9.93
C PRO A 36 -15.39 15.07 -10.17
N LEU A 37 -16.36 14.58 -10.94
CA LEU A 37 -16.56 13.15 -11.25
C LEU A 37 -15.26 12.46 -11.70
N MET A 38 -14.48 13.11 -12.57
CA MET A 38 -13.24 12.54 -13.08
C MET A 38 -12.23 12.26 -11.95
N LEU A 39 -12.12 13.17 -10.97
CA LEU A 39 -11.24 12.97 -9.82
C LEU A 39 -11.76 11.85 -8.91
N LEU A 40 -13.07 11.75 -8.71
CA LEU A 40 -13.69 10.67 -7.94
C LEU A 40 -13.36 9.29 -8.53
N VAL A 41 -13.44 9.15 -9.86
CA VAL A 41 -13.07 7.93 -10.58
C VAL A 41 -11.59 7.58 -10.34
N PHE A 42 -10.68 8.57 -10.42
CA PHE A 42 -9.27 8.33 -10.13
C PHE A 42 -9.01 7.94 -8.67
N LEU A 43 -9.74 8.52 -7.71
CA LEU A 43 -9.64 8.15 -6.30
C LEU A 43 -10.04 6.69 -6.10
N HIS A 44 -11.20 6.26 -6.62
CA HIS A 44 -11.63 4.86 -6.52
C HIS A 44 -10.67 3.89 -7.23
N LEU A 45 -10.19 4.22 -8.42
CA LEU A 45 -9.19 3.42 -9.12
C LEU A 45 -7.89 3.31 -8.29
N SER A 46 -7.47 4.41 -7.68
CA SER A 46 -6.29 4.45 -6.82
C SER A 46 -6.42 3.55 -5.60
N GLN A 47 -7.63 3.35 -5.05
CA GLN A 47 -7.85 2.40 -3.95
C GLN A 47 -7.47 0.97 -4.36
N VAL A 48 -7.87 0.54 -5.56
CA VAL A 48 -7.55 -0.80 -6.09
C VAL A 48 -6.04 -0.94 -6.31
N ILE A 49 -5.42 0.09 -6.91
CA ILE A 49 -3.97 0.11 -7.17
C ILE A 49 -3.19 0.05 -5.85
N LEU A 50 -3.53 0.89 -4.88
CA LEU A 50 -2.85 0.95 -3.58
C LEU A 50 -3.02 -0.35 -2.79
N ALA A 51 -4.20 -0.98 -2.82
CA ALA A 51 -4.42 -2.29 -2.22
C ALA A 51 -3.52 -3.37 -2.87
N GLY A 52 -3.39 -3.34 -4.20
CA GLY A 52 -2.47 -4.21 -4.94
C GLY A 52 -1.01 -3.99 -4.54
N LEU A 53 -0.57 -2.73 -4.47
CA LEU A 53 0.79 -2.35 -4.08
C LEU A 53 1.11 -2.76 -2.63
N PHE A 54 0.15 -2.61 -1.71
CA PHE A 54 0.28 -3.10 -0.34
C PHE A 54 0.50 -4.62 -0.31
N LYS A 55 -0.28 -5.37 -1.08
CA LYS A 55 -0.13 -6.83 -1.19
C LYS A 55 1.22 -7.22 -1.78
N VAL A 56 1.72 -6.51 -2.79
CA VAL A 56 3.07 -6.74 -3.36
C VAL A 56 4.16 -6.47 -2.32
N ALA A 57 4.06 -5.37 -1.57
CA ALA A 57 5.00 -5.06 -0.51
C ALA A 57 5.00 -6.14 0.59
N TYR A 58 3.82 -6.67 0.94
CA TYR A 58 3.69 -7.80 1.85
C TYR A 58 4.41 -9.07 1.33
N VAL A 59 4.26 -9.41 0.04
CA VAL A 59 4.98 -10.55 -0.55
C VAL A 59 6.50 -10.35 -0.47
N PHE A 60 7.01 -9.14 -0.72
CA PHE A 60 8.45 -8.85 -0.56
C PHE A 60 8.93 -8.95 0.88
N ARG A 61 8.10 -8.54 1.85
CA ARG A 61 8.37 -8.75 3.28
C ARG A 61 8.52 -10.24 3.61
N LEU A 62 7.62 -11.09 3.13
CA LEU A 62 7.71 -12.54 3.31
C LEU A 62 8.98 -13.13 2.69
N ILE A 63 9.32 -12.72 1.46
CA ILE A 63 10.56 -13.16 0.79
C ILE A 63 11.79 -12.76 1.63
N ALA A 64 11.83 -11.53 2.15
CA ALA A 64 12.93 -11.07 2.98
C ALA A 64 13.04 -11.85 4.30
N GLN A 65 11.92 -12.13 4.96
CA GLN A 65 11.88 -12.96 6.17
C GLN A 65 12.38 -14.38 5.91
N ASN A 66 11.95 -15.00 4.80
CA ASN A 66 12.42 -16.32 4.40
C ASN A 66 13.95 -16.34 4.19
N GLN A 67 14.49 -15.36 3.47
CA GLN A 67 15.92 -15.22 3.23
C GLN A 67 16.74 -14.97 4.52
N LEU A 68 16.10 -14.43 5.57
CA LEU A 68 16.71 -14.19 6.87
C LEU A 68 16.51 -15.35 7.86
N GLY A 69 15.84 -16.43 7.47
CA GLY A 69 15.51 -17.55 8.37
C GLY A 69 14.53 -17.18 9.49
N GLN A 70 13.75 -16.10 9.30
CA GLN A 70 12.74 -15.65 10.26
C GLN A 70 11.40 -16.35 10.03
N SER A 71 10.52 -16.34 11.03
CA SER A 71 9.13 -16.80 10.85
C SER A 71 8.38 -15.87 9.89
N LEU A 72 7.69 -16.44 8.91
CA LEU A 72 6.82 -15.72 7.98
C LEU A 72 5.59 -15.17 8.71
N ARG A 73 5.41 -13.85 8.69
CA ARG A 73 4.29 -13.13 9.33
C ARG A 73 3.90 -11.93 8.49
#